data_AF-K3ZL40-F1
#
_entry.id   AF-K3ZL40-F1
#
_cell.length_a   1.000
_cell.length_b   1.000
_cell.length_c   1.000
_cell.angle_alpha   90.00
_cell.angle_beta   90.00
_cell.angle_gamma   90.00
#
_symmetry.space_group_name_H-M   'P 1'
#
loop_
_entity.id
_entity.type
_entity.pdbx_description
1 polymer ?
#
loop_
_entity_poly.entity_id
_entity_poly.type
_entity_poly.pdbx_seq_one_letter_code
_entity_poly.pdbx_strand_id
1 'polypeptide(L)'
;MSSSEKLESRWSNYDILNWDVVLKKNIPRQHDECSCGIFTIKYMQYWNGSKITSPFSQKDMETIRKEMPAELIMSPFNKLTISRMKLRQMNLLPPICSSVDKTFLLRSHQPITFSCSEWKWCQF
;
A
#
# COMPACT_ATOMS: atom_id res chain seq x y z
N MET A 1 -23.57 47.43 6.83
CA MET A 1 -22.28 46.95 7.39
C MET A 1 -22.55 45.57 7.96
N SER A 2 -22.26 44.52 7.18
CA SER A 2 -22.52 43.14 7.61
C SER A 2 -21.31 42.66 8.39
N SER A 3 -21.46 42.60 9.71
CA SER A 3 -20.48 42.02 10.62
C SER A 3 -20.36 40.53 10.34
N SER A 4 -19.27 40.11 9.68
CA SER A 4 -18.95 38.69 9.51
C SER A 4 -18.57 38.12 10.87
N GLU A 5 -19.46 37.33 11.46
CA GLU A 5 -19.17 36.53 12.66
C GLU A 5 -18.02 35.57 12.34
N LYS A 6 -16.88 35.82 12.98
CA LYS A 6 -15.68 34.99 12.84
C LYS A 6 -15.91 33.73 13.68
N LEU A 7 -16.30 32.64 13.02
CA LEU A 7 -16.36 31.32 13.64
C LEU A 7 -14.94 30.93 14.08
N GLU A 8 -14.68 31.05 15.38
CA GLU A 8 -13.44 30.61 16.02
C GLU A 8 -13.30 29.09 15.84
N SER A 9 -12.30 28.66 15.05
CA SER A 9 -12.00 27.25 14.83
C SER A 9 -11.38 26.63 16.09
N ARG A 10 -11.80 25.40 16.41
CA ARG A 10 -11.18 24.58 17.47
C ARG A 10 -9.72 24.22 17.18
N TRP A 11 -9.33 24.22 15.91
CA TRP A 11 -7.99 23.85 15.46
C TRP A 11 -7.13 25.10 15.30
N SER A 12 -5.95 25.11 15.91
CA SER A 12 -5.01 26.23 15.83
C SER A 12 -4.42 26.45 14.43
N ASN A 13 -4.44 25.42 13.57
CA ASN A 13 -3.90 25.43 12.21
C ASN A 13 -5.00 25.41 11.12
N TYR A 14 -6.11 26.11 11.35
CA TYR A 14 -7.27 26.09 10.46
C TYR A 14 -7.07 26.78 9.11
N ASP A 15 -6.03 27.61 9.00
CA ASP A 15 -5.72 28.35 7.78
C ASP A 15 -4.89 27.49 6.82
N ILE A 16 -5.59 26.64 6.06
CA ILE A 16 -5.00 25.70 5.11
C ILE A 16 -4.20 26.41 4.01
N LEU A 17 -4.57 27.66 3.67
CA LEU A 17 -3.89 28.44 2.63
C LEU A 17 -2.47 28.83 3.04
N ASN A 18 -2.20 28.86 4.35
CA ASN A 18 -0.90 29.20 4.93
C ASN A 18 -0.06 27.96 5.28
N TRP A 19 -0.47 26.76 4.87
CA TRP A 19 0.32 25.55 5.11
C TRP A 19 1.50 25.47 4.16
N ASP A 20 2.68 25.16 4.71
CA ASP A 20 3.88 24.93 3.92
C ASP A 20 3.75 23.69 3.03
N VAL A 21 3.98 23.87 1.73
CA VAL A 21 4.00 22.76 0.76
C VAL A 21 5.45 22.38 0.47
N VAL A 22 5.85 21.18 0.91
CA VAL A 22 7.21 20.67 0.70
C VAL A 22 7.23 19.64 -0.41
N LEU A 23 7.78 20.01 -1.58
CA LEU A 23 8.01 19.08 -2.67
C LEU A 23 9.27 18.24 -2.39
N LYS A 24 9.11 16.93 -2.25
CA LYS A 24 10.23 15.99 -2.07
C LYS A 24 10.76 15.52 -3.43
N LYS A 25 12.05 15.73 -3.66
CA LYS A 25 12.78 15.25 -4.85
C LYS A 25 13.40 13.87 -4.58
N ASN A 26 13.79 13.16 -5.63
CA ASN A 26 14.50 11.87 -5.57
C ASN A 26 13.74 10.76 -4.83
N ILE A 27 12.42 10.74 -4.98
CA ILE A 27 11.55 9.68 -4.47
C ILE A 27 11.26 8.64 -5.56
N PRO A 28 10.91 7.39 -5.20
CA PRO A 28 10.57 6.35 -6.18
C PRO A 28 9.50 6.79 -7.20
N ARG A 29 9.81 6.72 -8.48
CA ARG A 29 8.88 7.16 -9.53
C ARG A 29 8.15 5.98 -10.14
N GLN A 30 6.85 6.17 -10.35
CA GLN A 30 6.03 5.29 -11.17
C GLN A 30 6.30 5.58 -12.65
N HIS A 31 6.31 4.51 -13.45
CA HIS A 31 6.53 4.56 -14.90
C HIS A 31 5.42 3.88 -15.71
N ASP A 32 4.48 3.21 -15.04
CA ASP A 32 3.27 2.65 -15.65
C ASP A 32 2.04 3.49 -15.30
N GLU A 33 0.87 3.09 -15.80
CA GLU A 33 -0.40 3.80 -15.53
C GLU A 33 -1.19 3.14 -14.39
N CYS A 34 -0.86 1.90 -14.02
CA CYS A 34 -1.71 1.04 -13.18
C CYS A 34 -1.15 0.74 -11.78
N SER A 35 0.04 1.23 -11.41
CA SER A 35 0.64 0.99 -10.09
C SER A 35 0.52 2.16 -9.10
N CYS A 36 -0.19 3.24 -9.46
CA CYS A 36 -0.34 4.44 -8.61
C CYS A 36 -0.89 4.15 -7.21
N GLY A 37 -1.86 3.23 -7.11
CA GLY A 37 -2.40 2.78 -5.82
C GLY A 37 -1.35 2.07 -4.97
N ILE A 38 -0.52 1.20 -5.58
CA ILE A 38 0.54 0.47 -4.86
C ILE A 38 1.63 1.44 -4.41
N PHE A 39 2.06 2.37 -5.26
CA PHE A 39 3.00 3.42 -4.89
C PHE A 39 2.48 4.23 -3.70
N THR A 40 1.21 4.65 -3.73
CA THR A 40 0.58 5.41 -2.64
C THR A 40 0.63 4.64 -1.31
N ILE A 41 0.31 3.35 -1.32
CA ILE A 41 0.37 2.49 -0.14
C ILE A 41 1.81 2.37 0.38
N LYS A 42 2.79 2.15 -0.50
CA LYS A 42 4.21 2.05 -0.11
C LYS A 42 4.77 3.37 0.41
N TYR A 43 4.32 4.50 -0.14
CA TYR A 43 4.60 5.81 0.41
C TYR A 43 4.11 5.94 1.84
N MET A 44 2.83 5.63 2.11
CA MET A 44 2.28 5.67 3.47
C MET A 44 3.01 4.70 4.43
N GLN A 45 3.37 3.51 3.94
CA GLN A 45 4.04 2.48 4.73
C GLN A 45 5.46 2.88 5.16
N TYR A 46 6.22 3.55 4.29
CA TYR A 46 7.63 3.85 4.52
C TYR A 46 7.93 5.32 4.82
N TRP A 47 6.92 6.18 4.83
CA TRP A 47 7.08 7.58 5.18
C TRP A 47 7.17 7.77 6.70
N ASN A 48 8.27 8.35 7.17
CA ASN A 48 8.45 8.68 8.60
C ASN A 48 8.15 10.14 8.95
N GLY A 49 7.54 10.91 8.05
CA GLY A 49 7.35 12.36 8.20
C GLY A 49 8.41 13.22 7.49
N SER A 50 9.58 12.66 7.17
CA SER A 50 10.69 13.42 6.57
C SER A 50 11.24 12.83 5.27
N LYS A 51 11.34 11.50 5.22
CA LYS A 51 11.90 10.71 4.11
C LYS A 51 11.28 9.31 4.05
N ILE A 52 11.55 8.62 2.94
CA ILE A 52 11.25 7.20 2.77
C ILE A 52 12.31 6.38 3.50
N THR A 53 11.89 5.53 4.42
CA THR A 53 12.79 4.74 5.28
C THR A 53 13.28 3.46 4.60
N SER A 54 12.45 2.86 3.75
CA SER A 54 12.79 1.65 3.00
C SER A 54 12.67 1.93 1.50
N PRO A 55 13.73 1.70 0.70
CA PRO A 55 13.65 1.89 -0.73
C PRO A 55 12.69 0.86 -1.35
N PHE A 56 12.01 1.28 -2.41
CA PHE A 56 11.22 0.43 -3.30
C PHE A 56 11.25 1.04 -4.71
N SER A 57 10.92 0.25 -5.73
CA SER A 57 11.02 0.64 -7.13
C SER A 57 9.88 0.09 -7.97
N GLN A 58 9.76 0.58 -9.21
CA GLN A 58 8.80 0.09 -10.19
C GLN A 58 8.91 -1.43 -10.44
N LYS A 59 10.12 -2.00 -10.33
CA LYS A 59 10.37 -3.44 -10.55
C LYS A 59 9.70 -4.31 -9.49
N ASP A 60 9.44 -3.75 -8.31
CA ASP A 60 8.86 -4.47 -7.18
C ASP A 60 7.33 -4.53 -7.26
N MET A 61 6.69 -3.73 -8.13
CA MET A 61 5.23 -3.56 -8.16
C MET A 61 4.49 -4.85 -8.44
N GLU A 62 5.00 -5.70 -9.33
CA GLU A 62 4.38 -6.98 -9.68
C GLU A 62 4.42 -7.97 -8.50
N THR A 63 5.55 -8.04 -7.80
CA THR A 63 5.69 -8.87 -6.60
C THR A 63 4.77 -8.37 -5.50
N ILE A 64 4.77 -7.07 -5.22
CA ILE A 64 3.92 -6.45 -4.21
C ILE A 64 2.43 -6.67 -4.53
N ARG A 65 2.03 -6.58 -5.80
CA ARG A 65 0.66 -6.83 -6.24
C ARG A 65 0.20 -8.25 -5.92
N LYS A 66 1.10 -9.23 -6.00
CA LYS A 66 0.81 -10.64 -5.67
C LYS A 66 0.77 -10.88 -4.17
N GLU A 67 1.65 -10.23 -3.41
CA GLU A 67 1.75 -10.40 -1.96
C GLU A 67 0.64 -9.68 -1.19
N MET A 68 0.25 -8.49 -1.63
CA MET A 68 -0.68 -7.63 -0.91
C MET A 68 -2.05 -8.28 -0.62
N PRO A 69 -2.71 -9.00 -1.56
CA PRO A 69 -3.94 -9.72 -1.26
C PRO A 69 -3.75 -10.79 -0.18
N ALA A 70 -2.62 -11.52 -0.20
CA ALA A 70 -2.33 -12.53 0.79
C ALA A 70 -2.12 -11.91 2.18
N GLU A 71 -1.33 -10.82 2.27
CA GLU A 71 -1.14 -10.06 3.51
C GLU A 71 -2.47 -9.56 4.07
N LEU A 72 -3.35 -9.02 3.22
CA LEU A 72 -4.66 -8.54 3.64
C LEU A 72 -5.54 -9.69 4.16
N ILE A 73 -5.70 -10.78 3.40
CA ILE A 73 -6.54 -11.92 3.82
C ILE A 73 -6.02 -12.54 5.14
N MET A 74 -4.71 -12.60 5.29
CA MET A 74 -4.05 -13.19 6.46
C MET A 74 -3.91 -12.23 7.64
N SER A 75 -4.08 -10.92 7.42
CA SER A 75 -3.97 -9.88 8.44
C SER A 75 -4.86 -10.18 9.65
N PRO A 76 -4.35 -10.22 10.89
CA PRO A 76 -5.14 -10.57 12.07
C PRO A 76 -6.35 -9.65 12.31
N PHE A 77 -6.33 -8.45 11.71
CA PHE A 77 -7.42 -7.47 11.78
C PHE A 77 -8.64 -7.84 10.93
N ASN A 78 -8.50 -8.75 9.96
CA ASN A 78 -9.63 -9.23 9.19
C ASN A 78 -10.45 -10.25 9.98
N LYS A 79 -11.78 -10.07 9.99
CA LYS A 79 -12.77 -10.99 10.60
C LYS A 79 -13.06 -12.23 9.74
N LEU A 80 -12.34 -12.42 8.64
CA LEU A 80 -12.62 -13.44 7.61
C LEU A 80 -12.11 -14.82 8.03
N THR A 81 -12.77 -15.43 9.02
CA THR A 81 -12.41 -16.76 9.54
C THR A 81 -12.59 -17.85 8.47
N ILE A 82 -13.65 -17.76 7.66
CA ILE A 82 -14.01 -18.77 6.64
C ILE A 82 -12.98 -18.84 5.51
N SER A 83 -12.56 -17.68 4.97
CA SER A 83 -11.59 -17.63 3.88
C SER A 83 -10.22 -18.16 4.32
N ARG A 84 -9.79 -17.85 5.56
CA ARG A 84 -8.57 -18.42 6.14
C ARG A 84 -8.66 -19.93 6.30
N MET A 85 -9.79 -20.46 6.77
CA MET A 85 -10.01 -21.89 6.92
C MET A 85 -9.95 -22.62 5.56
N LYS A 86 -10.57 -22.06 4.52
CA LYS A 86 -10.51 -22.63 3.15
C LYS A 86 -9.10 -22.58 2.57
N LEU A 87 -8.37 -21.47 2.73
CA LEU A 87 -6.99 -21.38 2.25
C LEU A 87 -6.03 -22.34 3.00
N ARG A 88 -6.26 -22.56 4.31
CA ARG A 88 -5.56 -23.61 5.09
C ARG A 88 -5.83 -25.01 4.54
N GLN A 89 -7.08 -25.32 4.23
CA GLN A 89 -7.47 -26.64 3.68
C GLN A 89 -6.87 -26.90 2.29
N MET A 90 -6.68 -25.85 1.49
CA MET A 90 -6.09 -25.97 0.15
C MET A 90 -4.55 -26.00 0.16
N ASN A 91 -3.89 -25.96 1.34
CA ASN A 91 -2.43 -25.82 1.48
C ASN A 91 -1.83 -24.60 0.73
N LEU A 92 -2.65 -23.57 0.47
CA LEU A 92 -2.24 -22.36 -0.23
C LEU A 92 -1.69 -21.28 0.70
N LEU A 93 -1.64 -21.55 2.01
CA LEU A 93 -1.04 -20.65 2.98
C LEU A 93 0.39 -21.07 3.27
N PRO A 94 1.35 -20.12 3.30
CA PRO A 94 2.64 -20.40 3.87
C PRO A 94 2.48 -20.80 5.35
N PRO A 95 3.37 -21.65 5.89
CA PRO A 95 3.36 -21.98 7.30
C PRO A 95 3.38 -20.68 8.12
N ILE A 96 2.61 -20.64 9.21
CA ILE A 96 2.57 -19.51 10.12
C ILE A 96 3.96 -19.35 10.72
N CYS A 97 4.77 -18.44 10.17
CA CYS A 97 6.08 -18.14 10.71
C CYS A 97 5.87 -17.30 11.97
N SER A 98 6.11 -17.89 13.13
CA SER A 98 5.95 -17.26 14.45
C SER A 98 7.14 -16.41 14.88
N SER A 99 8.04 -16.02 13.97
CA SER A 99 9.16 -15.16 14.35
C SER A 99 9.54 -14.20 13.23
N VAL A 100 9.96 -13.02 13.67
CA VAL A 100 10.54 -11.90 12.94
C VAL A 100 11.69 -12.37 12.06
N ASP A 101 11.40 -12.88 10.85
CA ASP A 101 12.43 -13.04 9.82
C ASP A 101 11.80 -13.03 8.41
N LYS A 102 11.98 -11.92 7.71
CA LYS A 102 11.39 -11.64 6.37
C LYS A 102 12.13 -12.33 5.22
N THR A 103 13.02 -13.29 5.50
CA THR A 103 13.93 -13.87 4.51
C THR A 103 13.41 -15.15 3.83
N PHE A 104 12.29 -15.71 4.26
CA PHE A 104 11.83 -17.03 3.77
C PHE A 104 10.96 -16.99 2.50
N LEU A 105 10.46 -15.84 2.05
CA LEU A 105 9.55 -15.78 0.88
C LEU A 105 10.26 -15.88 -0.50
N LEU A 106 11.58 -16.05 -0.55
CA LEU A 106 12.35 -16.09 -1.80
C LEU A 106 12.56 -17.50 -2.42
N ARG A 107 11.85 -18.54 -1.98
CA ARG A 107 11.99 -19.90 -2.55
C ARG A 107 10.67 -20.57 -2.92
N SER A 108 10.00 -20.05 -3.94
CA SER A 108 9.25 -20.91 -4.86
C SER A 108 9.08 -20.21 -6.21
N HIS A 109 10.04 -20.44 -7.11
CA HIS A 109 9.88 -20.16 -8.52
C HIS A 109 8.79 -21.07 -9.10
N GLN A 110 7.55 -20.57 -9.18
CA GLN A 110 6.56 -20.99 -10.16
C GLN A 110 5.84 -19.72 -10.63
N PRO A 111 5.99 -19.30 -11.90
CA PRO A 111 5.37 -18.07 -12.38
C PRO A 111 3.88 -18.32 -12.62
N ILE A 112 3.03 -17.81 -11.73
CA ILE A 112 1.63 -17.55 -12.10
C ILE A 112 1.65 -16.25 -12.92
N THR A 113 1.55 -16.39 -14.23
CA THR A 113 1.41 -15.29 -15.18
C THR A 113 -0.05 -14.84 -15.17
N PHE A 114 -0.35 -13.69 -14.57
CA PHE A 114 -1.60 -12.99 -14.85
C PHE A 114 -1.31 -11.95 -15.94
N SER A 115 -1.87 -12.18 -17.13
CA SER A 115 -1.79 -11.23 -18.24
C SER A 115 -2.53 -9.95 -17.88
N CYS A 116 -1.88 -8.80 -18.08
CA CYS A 116 -2.47 -7.47 -17.87
C CYS A 116 -3.70 -7.22 -18.79
N SER A 117 -3.90 -8.04 -19.82
CA SER A 117 -4.98 -7.88 -20.81
C SER A 117 -6.40 -8.16 -20.30
N GLU A 118 -6.58 -8.71 -19.09
CA GLU A 118 -7.90 -9.11 -18.59
C GLU A 118 -8.59 -8.04 -17.72
N TRP A 119 -7.91 -6.95 -17.39
CA TRP A 119 -8.48 -5.91 -16.53
C TRP A 119 -9.01 -4.74 -17.37
N LYS A 120 -10.32 -4.75 -17.66
CA LYS A 120 -11.07 -3.66 -18.33
C LYS A 120 -11.01 -2.28 -17.65
N TRP A 121 -10.31 -2.15 -16.51
CA TRP A 121 -10.15 -0.91 -15.76
C TRP A 121 -8.91 -0.09 -16.15
N CYS A 122 -8.05 -0.58 -17.05
CA CYS A 122 -6.84 0.12 -17.54
C CYS A 122 -7.02 0.68 -18.97
N GLN A 123 -8.16 1.29 -19.27
CA GLN A 123 -8.37 2.00 -20.54
C GLN A 123 -8.88 3.42 -20.27
N PHE A 124 -8.02 4.28 -19.69
CA PHE A 124 -8.19 5.73 -19.69
C PHE A 124 -6.83 6.41 -19.61
#